data_AF-A0A7C4JFP8-F1
#
_entry.id   AF-A0A7C4JFP8-F1
#
_cell.length_a   1.000
_cell.length_b   1.000
_cell.length_c   1.000
_cell.angle_alpha   90.00
_cell.angle_beta   90.00
_cell.angle_gamma   90.00
#
_symmetry.space_group_name_H-M   'P 1'
#
loop_
_entity.id
_entity.type
_entity.pdbx_description
1 polymer ?
#
loop_
_entity_poly.entity_id
_entity_poly.type
_entity_poly.pdbx_seq_one_letter_code
_entity_poly.pdbx_strand_id
1 'polypeptide(L)'
;MYIFMSVESISVEVTKMLVFSDVEMWKVCEKLVDEFRPDIVVLAGDLVWDGGLSFWLKQYGIEREEHVSEFYGFLEYASRNSNVLVVKGNHDVDFKGDYSVERINSIPGCREISGRIVEVKGLRFLGLGTDELASLRRLKLLIEKFKGKVDVAVMH
;
A
#
# COMPACT_ATOMS: atom_id res chain seq x y z
N MET A 1 -49.50 -1.39 -29.40
CA MET A 1 -48.06 -1.48 -29.72
C MET A 1 -47.31 -1.21 -28.42
N TYR A 2 -46.80 -2.24 -27.76
CA TYR A 2 -46.04 -2.10 -26.50
C TYR A 2 -44.55 -2.06 -26.83
N ILE A 3 -43.88 -0.98 -26.42
CA ILE A 3 -42.43 -0.84 -26.52
C ILE A 3 -41.85 -1.47 -25.25
N PHE A 4 -41.22 -2.63 -25.39
CA PHE A 4 -40.37 -3.19 -24.34
C PHE A 4 -39.04 -2.43 -24.36
N MET A 5 -38.80 -1.58 -23.37
CA MET A 5 -37.45 -1.06 -23.09
C MET A 5 -36.69 -2.16 -22.34
N SER A 6 -35.62 -2.68 -22.95
CA SER A 6 -34.67 -3.54 -22.28
C SER A 6 -33.98 -2.76 -21.17
N VAL A 7 -34.14 -3.20 -19.93
CA VAL A 7 -33.35 -2.69 -18.80
C VAL A 7 -31.97 -3.30 -18.94
N GLU A 8 -31.00 -2.52 -19.41
CA GLU A 8 -29.59 -2.91 -19.34
C GLU A 8 -29.21 -3.11 -17.87
N SER A 9 -28.75 -4.32 -17.53
CA SER A 9 -28.23 -4.60 -16.21
C SER A 9 -26.96 -3.77 -16.01
N ILE A 10 -27.01 -2.80 -15.10
CA ILE A 10 -25.82 -2.04 -14.68
C ILE A 10 -24.91 -3.01 -13.93
N SER A 11 -23.84 -3.47 -14.59
CA SER A 11 -22.75 -4.17 -13.91
C SER A 11 -21.99 -3.15 -13.06
N VAL A 12 -22.14 -3.22 -11.75
CA VAL A 12 -21.30 -2.44 -10.84
C VAL A 12 -19.93 -3.12 -10.81
N GLU A 13 -18.91 -2.47 -11.37
CA GLU A 13 -17.53 -2.94 -11.24
C GLU A 13 -17.13 -2.80 -9.76
N VAL A 14 -16.87 -3.94 -9.11
CA VAL A 14 -16.45 -3.97 -7.70
C VAL A 14 -14.93 -3.97 -7.66
N THR A 15 -14.34 -2.87 -7.19
CA THR A 15 -12.89 -2.79 -6.91
C THR A 15 -12.55 -3.62 -5.68
N LYS A 16 -11.71 -4.64 -5.83
CA LYS A 16 -11.21 -5.44 -4.71
C LYS A 16 -9.87 -4.91 -4.24
N MET A 17 -9.75 -4.67 -2.95
CA MET A 17 -8.51 -4.21 -2.34
C MET A 17 -8.03 -5.21 -1.31
N LEU A 18 -6.72 -5.40 -1.25
CA LEU A 18 -6.07 -6.18 -0.21
C LEU A 18 -5.06 -5.28 0.50
N VAL A 19 -5.15 -5.20 1.82
CA VAL A 19 -4.40 -4.22 2.62
C VAL A 19 -3.52 -4.97 3.62
N PHE A 20 -2.24 -4.63 3.68
CA PHE A 20 -1.26 -5.17 4.61
C PHE A 20 -0.58 -4.04 5.38
N SER A 21 -0.14 -4.35 6.59
CA SER A 21 0.65 -3.49 7.48
C SER A 21 1.55 -4.39 8.30
N ASP A 22 2.70 -3.88 8.76
CA ASP A 22 3.58 -4.59 9.71
C ASP A 22 3.92 -6.00 9.20
N VAL A 23 4.37 -6.08 7.95
CA VAL A 23 4.46 -7.35 7.21
C VAL A 23 5.72 -8.10 7.63
N GLU A 24 5.53 -9.28 8.22
CA GLU A 24 6.64 -10.16 8.60
C GLU A 24 6.97 -11.19 7.51
N MET A 25 5.96 -11.65 6.76
CA MET A 25 6.07 -12.81 5.86
C MET A 25 5.53 -12.53 4.46
N TRP A 26 6.38 -12.01 3.57
CA TRP A 26 6.02 -11.67 2.19
C TRP A 26 5.46 -12.84 1.38
N LYS A 27 5.93 -14.07 1.63
CA LYS A 27 5.40 -15.28 0.97
C LYS A 27 3.96 -15.62 1.33
N VAL A 28 3.48 -15.20 2.50
CA VAL A 28 2.06 -15.34 2.84
C VAL A 28 1.25 -14.30 2.07
N CYS A 29 1.75 -13.07 1.96
CA CYS A 29 1.13 -12.01 1.18
C CYS A 29 0.98 -12.39 -0.30
N GLU A 30 2.01 -13.00 -0.93
CA GLU A 30 1.94 -13.49 -2.31
C GLU A 30 0.76 -14.47 -2.50
N LYS A 31 0.57 -15.43 -1.59
CA LYS A 31 -0.54 -16.39 -1.65
C LYS A 31 -1.90 -15.72 -1.55
N LEU A 32 -2.03 -14.71 -0.70
CA LEU A 32 -3.27 -13.94 -0.55
C LEU A 32 -3.57 -13.12 -1.81
N VAL A 33 -2.54 -12.56 -2.46
CA VAL A 33 -2.71 -11.89 -3.76
C VAL A 33 -3.23 -12.87 -4.81
N ASP A 34 -2.72 -14.11 -4.85
CA ASP A 34 -3.18 -15.14 -5.80
C ASP A 34 -4.62 -15.59 -5.55
N GLU A 35 -4.97 -15.78 -4.28
CA GLU A 35 -6.27 -16.25 -3.85
C GLU A 35 -7.36 -15.21 -4.14
N PHE A 36 -7.13 -13.96 -3.73
CA PHE A 36 -8.15 -12.91 -3.81
C PHE A 36 -8.13 -12.13 -5.12
N ARG A 37 -7.01 -12.16 -5.85
CA ARG A 37 -6.79 -11.43 -7.11
C ARG A 37 -7.28 -9.97 -7.02
N PRO A 38 -6.71 -9.16 -6.12
CA PRO A 38 -7.18 -7.81 -5.89
C PRO A 38 -6.83 -6.89 -7.07
N ASP A 39 -7.64 -5.86 -7.30
CA ASP A 39 -7.32 -4.78 -8.24
C ASP A 39 -6.22 -3.86 -7.68
N ILE A 40 -6.19 -3.71 -6.35
CA ILE A 40 -5.29 -2.83 -5.63
C ILE A 40 -4.73 -3.57 -4.41
N VAL A 41 -3.41 -3.53 -4.25
CA VAL A 41 -2.72 -3.92 -3.01
C VAL A 41 -2.27 -2.65 -2.31
N VAL A 42 -2.54 -2.52 -1.02
CA VAL A 42 -2.13 -1.37 -0.20
C VAL A 42 -1.21 -1.87 0.92
N LEU A 43 -0.05 -1.25 1.05
CA LEU A 43 0.93 -1.52 2.11
C LEU A 43 1.02 -0.31 3.03
N ALA A 44 0.74 -0.47 4.31
CA ALA A 44 0.50 0.61 5.27
C ALA A 44 1.59 0.74 6.35
N GLY A 45 2.85 0.79 5.92
CA GLY A 45 4.00 1.04 6.78
C GLY A 45 4.58 -0.21 7.45
N ASP A 46 5.80 -0.03 7.96
CA ASP A 46 6.64 -1.03 8.62
C ASP A 46 6.79 -2.31 7.77
N LEU A 47 7.39 -2.11 6.60
CA LEU A 47 7.48 -3.07 5.51
C LEU A 47 8.91 -3.61 5.32
N VAL A 48 9.94 -2.84 5.67
CA VAL A 48 11.34 -3.29 5.47
C VAL A 48 12.00 -3.74 6.76
N TRP A 49 11.51 -3.26 7.90
CA TRP A 49 11.96 -3.64 9.22
C TRP A 49 10.95 -3.15 10.24
N ASP A 50 10.76 -3.90 11.32
CA ASP A 50 10.11 -3.41 12.54
C ASP A 50 11.16 -3.47 13.66
N GLY A 51 11.41 -2.33 14.30
CA GLY A 51 12.37 -2.16 15.39
C GLY A 51 12.12 -3.06 16.59
N GLY A 52 10.91 -3.61 16.77
CA GLY A 52 10.58 -4.63 17.78
C GLY A 52 10.71 -6.09 17.30
N LEU A 53 10.65 -6.33 15.99
CA LEU A 53 10.52 -7.64 15.35
C LEU A 53 11.87 -8.30 15.01
N SER A 54 12.96 -7.55 15.20
CA SER A 54 14.33 -8.06 15.18
C SER A 54 14.56 -9.28 16.10
N PHE A 55 13.73 -9.47 17.13
CA PHE A 55 13.76 -10.63 18.00
C PHE A 55 13.14 -11.88 17.35
N TRP A 56 11.95 -11.75 16.73
CA TRP A 56 11.23 -12.86 16.11
C TRP A 56 11.83 -13.28 14.77
N LEU A 57 12.24 -12.34 13.92
CA LEU A 57 12.90 -12.67 12.64
C LEU A 57 14.23 -13.41 12.86
N LYS A 58 15.01 -13.00 13.87
CA LYS A 58 16.21 -13.77 14.29
C LYS A 58 15.86 -15.17 14.75
N GLN A 59 14.72 -15.37 15.43
CA GLN A 59 14.29 -16.69 15.88
C GLN A 59 13.92 -17.63 14.72
N TYR A 60 13.46 -17.07 13.60
CA TYR A 60 13.20 -17.80 12.35
C TYR A 60 14.40 -17.80 11.36
N GLY A 61 15.52 -17.18 11.74
CA GLY A 61 16.73 -17.12 10.91
C GLY A 61 16.63 -16.21 9.68
N ILE A 62 15.66 -15.30 9.65
CA ILE A 62 15.48 -14.35 8.56
C ILE A 62 16.40 -13.15 8.82
N GLU A 63 17.33 -12.93 7.90
CA GLU A 63 18.22 -11.78 7.94
C GLU A 63 17.53 -10.54 7.36
N ARG A 64 17.88 -9.35 7.88
CA ARG A 64 17.33 -8.06 7.42
C ARG A 64 17.39 -7.90 5.91
N GLU A 65 18.54 -8.22 5.31
CA GLU A 65 18.77 -8.08 3.87
C GLU A 65 17.85 -9.00 3.05
N GLU A 66 17.58 -10.20 3.56
CA GLU A 66 16.62 -11.14 2.96
C GLU A 66 15.21 -10.56 3.01
N HIS A 67 14.77 -10.08 4.18
CA HIS A 67 13.45 -9.48 4.33
C HIS A 67 13.26 -8.24 3.43
N VAL A 68 14.26 -7.37 3.33
CA VAL A 68 14.25 -6.22 2.41
C VAL A 68 14.18 -6.70 0.96
N SER A 69 14.94 -7.74 0.59
CA SER A 69 14.90 -8.33 -0.74
C SER A 69 13.51 -8.87 -1.07
N GLU A 70 12.89 -9.57 -0.12
CA GLU A 70 11.54 -10.11 -0.24
C GLU A 70 10.48 -9.02 -0.38
N PHE A 71 10.59 -7.90 0.34
CA PHE A 71 9.69 -6.75 0.19
C PHE A 71 9.67 -6.25 -1.26
N TYR A 72 10.83 -5.97 -1.85
CA TYR A 72 10.88 -5.52 -3.25
C TYR A 72 10.46 -6.64 -4.22
N GLY A 73 10.78 -7.89 -3.92
CA GLY A 73 10.29 -9.05 -4.68
C GLY A 73 8.76 -9.12 -4.68
N PHE A 74 8.13 -8.85 -3.54
CA PHE A 74 6.68 -8.79 -3.41
C PHE A 74 6.09 -7.63 -4.22
N LEU A 75 6.72 -6.45 -4.21
CA LEU A 75 6.27 -5.32 -5.04
C LEU A 75 6.24 -5.69 -6.52
N GLU A 76 7.34 -6.28 -7.03
CA GLU A 76 7.42 -6.78 -8.42
C GLU A 76 6.44 -7.93 -8.71
N TYR A 77 6.11 -8.72 -7.69
CA TYR A 77 5.15 -9.82 -7.81
C TYR A 77 3.72 -9.30 -7.94
N ALA A 78 3.28 -8.52 -6.95
CA ALA A 78 1.91 -8.02 -6.85
C ALA A 78 1.58 -7.06 -8.01
N SER A 79 2.56 -6.27 -8.46
CA SER A 79 2.34 -5.29 -9.52
C SER A 79 2.04 -5.88 -10.90
N ARG A 80 2.26 -7.19 -11.08
CA ARG A 80 1.93 -7.91 -12.33
C ARG A 80 0.44 -7.91 -12.62
N ASN A 81 -0.39 -7.95 -11.57
CA ASN A 81 -1.84 -8.10 -11.69
C ASN A 81 -2.63 -7.06 -10.87
N SER A 82 -1.97 -6.27 -10.03
CA SER A 82 -2.60 -5.28 -9.15
C SER A 82 -1.88 -3.94 -9.21
N ASN A 83 -2.58 -2.85 -8.89
CA ASN A 83 -1.90 -1.59 -8.57
C ASN A 83 -1.42 -1.65 -7.13
N VAL A 84 -0.16 -1.33 -6.86
CA VAL A 84 0.40 -1.39 -5.50
C VAL A 84 0.61 0.02 -4.97
N LEU A 85 -0.04 0.33 -3.85
CA LEU A 85 0.10 1.60 -3.14
C LEU A 85 0.85 1.36 -1.83
N VAL A 86 1.88 2.14 -1.55
CA VAL A 86 2.75 1.95 -0.39
C VAL A 86 2.74 3.22 0.44
N VAL A 87 2.56 3.12 1.76
CA VAL A 87 2.75 4.21 2.72
C VAL A 87 3.91 3.84 3.62
N LYS A 88 4.70 4.85 4.00
CA LYS A 88 5.88 4.67 4.83
C LYS A 88 5.52 4.67 6.32
N GLY A 89 5.98 3.66 7.04
CA GLY A 89 5.88 3.55 8.49
C GLY A 89 7.11 4.09 9.22
N ASN A 90 7.07 4.04 10.57
CA ASN A 90 8.13 4.66 11.36
C ASN A 90 9.40 3.81 11.41
N HIS A 91 9.30 2.49 11.24
CA HIS A 91 10.45 1.60 11.20
C HIS A 91 11.05 1.41 9.80
N ASP A 92 10.34 1.85 8.76
CA ASP A 92 10.87 1.86 7.39
C ASP A 92 12.12 2.76 7.21
N VAL A 93 12.37 3.68 8.15
CA VAL A 93 13.50 4.62 8.11
C VAL A 93 14.64 4.26 9.06
N ASP A 94 14.51 3.17 9.82
CA ASP A 94 15.51 2.77 10.82
C ASP A 94 16.89 2.52 10.21
N PHE A 95 16.91 2.04 8.96
CA PHE A 95 18.15 1.78 8.23
C PHE A 95 18.17 2.44 6.86
N LYS A 96 19.21 3.24 6.63
CA LYS A 96 19.39 3.96 5.38
C LYS A 96 19.52 2.98 4.20
N GLY A 97 18.61 3.11 3.24
CA GLY A 97 18.66 2.40 1.96
C GLY A 97 17.69 1.22 1.84
N ASP A 98 17.12 0.74 2.95
CA ASP A 98 16.17 -0.37 2.91
C ASP A 98 14.85 0.06 2.27
N TYR A 99 14.30 1.17 2.75
CA TYR A 99 13.15 1.81 2.14
C TYR A 99 13.61 2.92 1.19
N SER A 100 13.35 2.73 -0.11
CA SER A 100 13.68 3.69 -1.15
C SER A 100 12.44 4.03 -1.97
N VAL A 101 11.94 5.25 -1.78
CA VAL A 101 10.82 5.81 -2.56
C VAL A 101 11.12 5.77 -4.06
N GLU A 102 12.36 6.04 -4.45
CA GLU A 102 12.78 5.97 -5.86
C GLU A 102 12.68 4.53 -6.40
N ARG A 103 13.16 3.55 -5.63
CA ARG A 103 13.10 2.13 -6.02
C ARG A 103 11.66 1.60 -6.05
N ILE A 104 10.81 1.99 -5.10
CA ILE A 104 9.39 1.62 -5.11
C ILE A 104 8.71 2.19 -6.36
N ASN A 105 8.92 3.47 -6.65
CA ASN A 105 8.27 4.12 -7.79
C ASN A 105 8.86 3.72 -9.16
N SER A 106 10.05 3.10 -9.20
CA SER A 106 10.62 2.58 -10.45
C SER A 106 10.03 1.23 -10.88
N ILE A 107 9.36 0.51 -9.96
CA ILE A 107 8.65 -0.73 -10.26
C ILE A 107 7.32 -0.38 -10.95
N PRO A 108 7.08 -0.81 -12.19
CA PRO A 108 5.81 -0.56 -12.88
C PRO A 108 4.62 -1.09 -12.06
N GLY A 109 3.59 -0.26 -11.92
CA GLY A 109 2.39 -0.59 -11.12
C GLY A 109 2.50 -0.27 -9.64
N CYS A 110 3.67 0.12 -9.12
CA CYS A 110 3.87 0.53 -7.73
C CYS A 110 3.92 2.05 -7.57
N ARG A 111 3.38 2.56 -6.47
CA ARG A 111 3.43 3.98 -6.08
C ARG A 111 3.55 4.14 -4.57
N GLU A 112 4.55 4.88 -4.10
CA GLU A 112 4.70 5.21 -2.67
C GLU A 112 3.95 6.50 -2.31
N ILE A 113 2.81 6.49 -1.64
CA ILE A 113 1.84 7.59 -1.63
C ILE A 113 1.89 8.52 -0.41
N SER A 114 2.90 8.44 0.45
CA SER A 114 2.99 9.31 1.64
C SER A 114 2.96 10.81 1.27
N GLY A 115 2.08 11.56 1.92
CA GLY A 115 1.91 13.01 1.72
C GLY A 115 1.22 13.42 0.41
N ARG A 116 0.77 12.46 -0.41
CA ARG A 116 0.19 12.73 -1.74
C ARG A 116 -1.15 12.03 -1.96
N ILE A 117 -1.92 12.59 -2.90
CA ILE A 117 -3.10 11.93 -3.45
C ILE A 117 -2.72 11.24 -4.75
N VAL A 118 -3.18 10.01 -4.92
CA VAL A 118 -3.16 9.31 -6.22
C VAL A 118 -4.54 8.76 -6.54
N GLU A 119 -4.87 8.71 -7.82
CA GLU A 119 -6.08 8.07 -8.30
C GLU A 119 -5.76 6.70 -8.91
N VAL A 120 -6.52 5.69 -8.49
CA VAL A 120 -6.46 4.32 -8.99
C VAL A 120 -7.88 3.76 -9.05
N LYS A 121 -8.28 3.21 -10.19
CA LYS A 121 -9.64 2.62 -10.38
C LYS A 121 -10.77 3.57 -9.95
N GLY A 122 -10.62 4.87 -10.24
CA GLY A 122 -11.60 5.91 -9.90
C GLY A 122 -11.69 6.28 -8.41
N LEU A 123 -10.82 5.73 -7.56
CA LEU A 123 -10.72 6.06 -6.14
C LEU A 123 -9.48 6.93 -5.89
N ARG A 124 -9.65 8.01 -5.12
CA ARG A 124 -8.58 8.92 -4.71
C ARG A 124 -8.06 8.52 -3.33
N PHE A 125 -6.82 8.03 -3.30
CA PHE A 125 -6.12 7.61 -2.11
C PHE A 125 -5.21 8.72 -1.60
N LEU A 126 -5.31 9.05 -0.32
CA LEU A 126 -4.34 9.89 0.40
C LEU A 126 -3.46 9.02 1.27
N GLY A 127 -2.14 9.02 1.03
CA GLY A 127 -1.17 8.39 1.93
C GLY A 127 -0.72 9.34 3.03
N LEU A 128 -0.68 8.84 4.26
CA LEU A 128 -0.23 9.55 5.45
C LEU A 128 0.82 8.69 6.14
N GLY A 129 2.09 8.89 5.79
CA GLY A 129 3.19 8.21 6.46
C GLY A 129 3.56 8.87 7.78
N THR A 130 4.58 8.34 8.43
CA THR A 130 5.06 8.82 9.73
C THR A 130 5.37 10.33 9.74
N ASP A 131 5.97 10.86 8.68
CA ASP A 131 6.36 12.27 8.60
C ASP A 131 5.15 13.22 8.53
N GLU A 132 4.07 12.78 7.88
CA GLU A 132 2.80 13.51 7.79
C GLU A 132 2.08 13.57 9.15
N LEU A 133 2.20 12.48 9.92
CA LEU A 133 1.54 12.30 11.22
C LEU A 133 2.38 12.79 12.40
N ALA A 134 3.66 13.09 12.20
CA ALA A 134 4.59 13.55 13.24
C ALA A 134 4.17 14.84 13.97
N SER A 135 3.19 15.61 13.46
CA SER A 135 2.61 16.69 14.24
C SER A 135 1.15 16.99 13.88
N LEU A 136 0.35 17.33 14.90
CA LEU A 136 -1.04 17.79 14.74
C LEU A 136 -1.17 19.01 13.81
N ARG A 137 -0.15 19.87 13.76
CA ARG A 137 -0.14 21.03 12.85
C ARG A 137 -0.08 20.59 11.39
N ARG A 138 0.80 19.63 11.06
CA ARG A 138 0.90 19.08 9.69
C ARG A 138 -0.38 18.35 9.30
N LEU A 139 -0.90 17.50 10.18
CA LEU A 139 -2.15 16.79 9.93
C LEU A 139 -3.31 17.75 9.64
N LYS A 140 -3.47 18.83 10.43
CA LYS A 140 -4.49 19.85 10.17
C LYS A 140 -4.34 20.51 8.79
N LEU A 141 -3.11 20.82 8.38
CA LEU A 141 -2.86 21.38 7.04
C LEU A 141 -3.22 20.41 5.92
N LEU A 142 -2.96 19.11 6.11
CA LEU A 142 -3.32 18.07 5.14
C LEU A 142 -4.85 17.90 5.05
N ILE A 143 -5.54 17.88 6.19
CA ILE A 143 -7.01 17.82 6.24
C ILE A 143 -7.62 18.98 5.44
N GLU A 144 -7.19 20.22 5.69
CA GLU A 144 -7.71 21.38 4.97
C GLU A 144 -7.35 21.34 3.47
N LYS A 145 -6.11 20.96 3.13
CA LYS A 145 -5.65 20.84 1.74
C LYS A 145 -6.48 19.84 0.93
N PHE A 146 -6.87 18.73 1.56
CA PHE A 146 -7.47 17.57 0.90
C PHE A 146 -8.97 17.37 1.21
N LYS A 147 -9.58 18.30 1.93
CA LYS A 147 -11.02 18.29 2.26
C LYS A 147 -11.89 18.08 1.00
N GLY A 148 -12.71 17.04 1.02
CA GLY A 148 -13.60 16.68 -0.10
C GLY A 148 -12.90 16.08 -1.33
N LYS A 149 -11.60 15.79 -1.26
CA LYS A 149 -10.79 15.28 -2.39
C LYS A 149 -10.33 13.83 -2.21
N VAL A 150 -10.67 13.20 -1.09
CA VAL A 150 -10.17 11.88 -0.68
C VAL A 150 -11.35 10.94 -0.53
N ASP A 151 -11.22 9.76 -1.13
CA ASP A 151 -12.19 8.67 -0.98
C ASP A 151 -11.67 7.65 0.03
N VAL A 152 -10.35 7.41 0.04
CA VAL A 152 -9.67 6.49 0.96
C VAL A 152 -8.43 7.16 1.55
N ALA A 153 -8.29 7.15 2.88
CA ALA A 153 -7.06 7.54 3.56
C ALA A 153 -6.31 6.28 4.02
N VAL A 154 -5.02 6.20 3.72
CA VAL A 154 -4.13 5.11 4.12
C VAL A 154 -3.09 5.69 5.06
N MET A 155 -2.94 5.11 6.23
CA MET A 155 -2.03 5.56 7.28
C MET A 155 -1.32 4.38 7.93
N HIS A 156 -0.12 4.65 8.40
CA HIS A 156 0.59 3.84 9.38
C HIS A 156 0.29 4.39 10.78
#